data_AF-F2EID1-F1
#
_entry.id   AF-F2EID1-F1
#
_cell.length_a   1.000
_cell.length_b   1.000
_cell.length_c   1.000
_cell.angle_alpha   90.00
_cell.angle_beta   90.00
_cell.angle_gamma   90.00
#
_symmetry.space_group_name_H-M   'P 1'
#
loop_
_entity.id
_entity.type
_entity.pdbx_description
1 polymer ?
#
loop_
_entity_poly.entity_id
_entity_poly.type
_entity_poly.pdbx_seq_one_letter_code
_entity_poly.pdbx_strand_id
1 'polypeptide(L)'
;MAAPPPPPPLPPALPDDVVEEILLRLPLDDPGSLLRASLVCKAWRSVVTHPHFRRCFIGLHPHRAPPVLGFLHDWENKRIPDFVPTTPSPFSLAAPDRRFWRPLDCRHGRALFLSDDRQETQEILLWEPITGAHQRIPLPAAFRCGWPTAAVFCTADGCDHRDCAGGPFGVVFVFAVDGSEDEEDWHVITSACLYSSETGTWGKPNSRQDEFTMEFEYHSSVLVGRSLLYFLSDGGVVLEYNLDSAELSVFNTPPDDYGSEKERFNLVLVDDGGLGVAEAIDMELILWKWEASDGTNARWVLSRIVDLFDVLPIGVDSECLSPVLGFAEGANAIFVKTDSSLFMIKLQSEQGEKVCDDHGFCNLIPVVSFYTPHSRLQVPGGEHHGPAAPPLNLLRRGGQQVAWEEKSLEWAQVLFDKGCKAINEKDFANAANCFRDALKIRVQHYGDLAPQCASTFYCYGCALLAKARKATNPSGANLHGKGQKDGNMTGDRDDSDLDLAWKMLNTARVIVAKSPDKTMEKVNILNSLAQISMRREDTDSAIGYYFEALAILEHLVRPDNFRIFEQYPPCGDNIVNLV
;
A
#
# COMPACT_ATOMS: atom_id res chain seq x y z
N MET A 1 -38.35 -6.32 -52.14
CA MET A 1 -37.78 -6.60 -50.80
C MET A 1 -38.88 -6.33 -49.79
N ALA A 2 -39.31 -7.35 -49.04
CA ALA A 2 -40.30 -7.18 -47.98
C ALA A 2 -39.67 -6.40 -46.82
N ALA A 3 -40.42 -5.46 -46.24
CA ALA A 3 -39.97 -4.68 -45.08
C ALA A 3 -39.70 -5.62 -43.88
N PRO A 4 -38.65 -5.35 -43.08
CA PRO A 4 -38.36 -6.16 -41.92
C PRO A 4 -39.51 -6.07 -40.91
N PRO A 5 -39.81 -7.16 -40.17
CA PRO A 5 -40.86 -7.15 -39.17
C PRO A 5 -40.56 -6.13 -38.06
N PRO A 6 -41.59 -5.49 -37.49
CA PRO A 6 -41.40 -4.56 -36.38
C PRO A 6 -40.77 -5.26 -35.18
N PRO A 7 -39.89 -4.58 -34.43
CA PRO A 7 -39.28 -5.16 -33.25
C PRO A 7 -40.35 -5.54 -32.22
N PRO A 8 -40.16 -6.62 -31.47
CA PRO A 8 -41.10 -7.05 -30.45
C PRO A 8 -41.31 -5.94 -29.40
N PRO A 9 -42.51 -5.84 -28.80
CA PRO A 9 -42.77 -4.89 -27.73
C PRO A 9 -41.79 -5.12 -26.58
N LEU A 10 -41.18 -4.03 -26.08
CA LEU A 10 -40.37 -4.10 -24.86
C LEU A 10 -41.25 -4.59 -23.69
N PRO A 11 -40.76 -5.54 -22.87
CA PRO A 11 -41.48 -5.95 -21.68
C PRO A 11 -41.76 -4.74 -20.76
N PRO A 12 -42.88 -4.73 -20.03
CA PRO A 12 -43.21 -3.63 -19.12
C PRO A 12 -42.10 -3.46 -18.09
N ALA A 13 -41.69 -2.21 -17.87
CA ALA A 13 -40.73 -1.89 -16.81
C ALA A 13 -41.32 -2.28 -15.45
N LEU A 14 -40.50 -2.90 -14.60
CA LEU A 14 -40.88 -3.19 -13.23
C LEU A 14 -41.18 -1.87 -12.49
N PRO A 15 -42.24 -1.80 -11.67
CA PRO A 15 -42.48 -0.68 -10.78
C PRO A 15 -41.29 -0.42 -9.84
N ASP A 16 -41.01 0.86 -9.52
CA ASP A 16 -39.84 1.25 -8.72
C ASP A 16 -39.85 0.65 -7.30
N ASP A 17 -41.04 0.44 -6.72
CA ASP A 17 -41.24 -0.22 -5.42
C ASP A 17 -40.78 -1.69 -5.44
N VAL A 18 -41.08 -2.42 -6.51
CA VAL A 18 -40.63 -3.80 -6.69
C VAL A 18 -39.12 -3.86 -6.90
N VAL A 19 -38.57 -2.88 -7.64
CA VAL A 19 -37.12 -2.76 -7.85
C VAL A 19 -36.41 -2.50 -6.51
N GLU A 20 -36.88 -1.53 -5.73
CA GLU A 20 -36.35 -1.23 -4.40
C GLU A 20 -36.34 -2.49 -3.52
N GLU A 21 -37.46 -3.21 -3.46
CA GLU A 21 -37.59 -4.46 -2.72
C GLU A 21 -36.63 -5.58 -3.16
N ILE A 22 -36.33 -5.69 -4.45
CA ILE A 22 -35.35 -6.65 -4.97
C ILE A 22 -33.94 -6.23 -4.55
N LEU A 23 -33.61 -4.95 -4.71
CA LEU A 23 -32.28 -4.42 -4.43
C LEU A 23 -31.95 -4.43 -2.93
N LEU A 24 -32.96 -4.24 -2.07
CA LEU A 24 -32.82 -4.36 -0.62
C LEU A 24 -32.46 -5.79 -0.15
N ARG A 25 -32.70 -6.81 -0.99
CA ARG A 25 -32.37 -8.21 -0.68
C ARG A 25 -30.99 -8.63 -1.17
N LEU A 26 -30.22 -7.72 -1.80
CA LEU A 26 -28.85 -8.01 -2.22
C LEU A 26 -27.92 -8.20 -1.00
N PRO A 27 -26.88 -9.05 -1.09
CA PRO A 27 -25.96 -9.29 0.02
C PRO A 27 -25.22 -8.02 0.46
N LEU A 28 -25.23 -7.72 1.77
CA LEU A 28 -24.49 -6.60 2.36
C LEU A 28 -22.97 -6.71 2.19
N ASP A 29 -22.45 -7.94 2.14
CA ASP A 29 -21.01 -8.23 2.11
C ASP A 29 -20.43 -8.23 0.68
N ASP A 30 -21.25 -8.02 -0.36
CA ASP A 30 -20.79 -7.84 -1.74
C ASP A 30 -21.13 -6.44 -2.25
N PRO A 31 -20.32 -5.41 -1.92
CA PRO A 31 -20.50 -4.05 -2.41
C PRO A 31 -20.58 -3.97 -3.94
N GLY A 32 -19.93 -4.90 -4.64
CA GLY A 32 -20.01 -5.04 -6.09
C GLY A 32 -21.43 -5.29 -6.61
N SER A 33 -22.30 -5.95 -5.86
CA SER A 33 -23.68 -6.23 -6.30
C SER A 33 -24.52 -4.97 -6.40
N LEU A 34 -24.50 -4.11 -5.38
CA LEU A 34 -25.20 -2.82 -5.44
C LEU A 34 -24.58 -1.86 -6.46
N LEU A 35 -23.26 -1.86 -6.59
CA LEU A 35 -22.58 -1.11 -7.64
C LEU A 35 -23.07 -1.54 -9.02
N ARG A 36 -23.04 -2.85 -9.33
CA ARG A 36 -23.53 -3.38 -10.61
C ARG A 36 -25.00 -3.04 -10.85
N ALA A 37 -25.86 -3.14 -9.83
CA ALA A 37 -27.26 -2.74 -9.92
C ALA A 37 -27.43 -1.26 -10.30
N SER A 38 -26.63 -0.36 -9.71
CA SER A 38 -26.63 1.07 -10.02
C SER A 38 -26.18 1.42 -11.44
N LEU A 39 -25.47 0.49 -12.10
CA LEU A 39 -24.97 0.66 -13.46
C LEU A 39 -25.95 0.15 -14.52
N VAL A 40 -26.99 -0.61 -14.14
CA VAL A 40 -27.99 -1.16 -15.07
C VAL A 40 -28.77 -0.06 -15.78
N CYS A 41 -29.35 0.89 -15.03
CA CYS A 41 -30.10 2.01 -15.60
C CYS A 41 -30.20 3.19 -14.62
N LYS A 42 -30.66 4.34 -15.13
CA LYS A 42 -30.83 5.56 -14.32
C LYS A 42 -31.87 5.39 -13.19
N ALA A 43 -32.93 4.62 -13.41
CA ALA A 43 -33.96 4.38 -12.40
C ALA A 43 -33.40 3.60 -11.21
N TRP A 44 -32.70 2.48 -11.47
CA TRP A 44 -32.07 1.66 -10.43
C TRP A 44 -31.01 2.45 -9.68
N ARG A 45 -30.20 3.24 -10.39
CA ARG A 45 -29.25 4.18 -9.77
C ARG A 45 -29.96 5.16 -8.85
N SER A 46 -31.07 5.76 -9.29
CA SER A 46 -31.84 6.70 -8.49
C SER A 46 -32.37 6.06 -7.21
N VAL A 47 -32.82 4.81 -7.28
CA VAL A 47 -33.29 4.05 -6.10
C VAL A 47 -32.14 3.81 -5.12
N VAL A 48 -31.04 3.19 -5.55
CA VAL A 48 -29.95 2.80 -4.63
C VAL A 48 -29.14 3.98 -4.08
N THR A 49 -29.16 5.13 -4.76
CA THR A 49 -28.51 6.36 -4.30
C THR A 49 -29.39 7.19 -3.36
N HIS A 50 -30.67 6.83 -3.22
CA HIS A 50 -31.60 7.57 -2.38
C HIS A 50 -31.29 7.35 -0.89
N PRO A 51 -31.26 8.39 -0.04
CA PRO A 51 -31.00 8.22 1.40
C PRO A 51 -32.01 7.29 2.10
N HIS A 52 -33.24 7.23 1.60
CA HIS A 52 -34.24 6.24 2.06
C HIS A 52 -33.76 4.80 1.89
N PHE A 53 -33.25 4.46 0.71
CA PHE A 53 -32.77 3.11 0.40
C PHE A 53 -31.66 2.71 1.37
N ARG A 54 -30.68 3.59 1.62
CA ARG A 54 -29.60 3.32 2.59
C ARG A 54 -30.14 2.99 3.98
N ARG A 55 -31.08 3.80 4.49
CA ARG A 55 -31.72 3.55 5.80
C ARG A 55 -32.49 2.23 5.84
N CYS A 56 -33.26 1.92 4.80
CA CYS A 56 -33.98 0.66 4.70
C CYS A 56 -33.03 -0.53 4.59
N PHE A 57 -31.98 -0.42 3.77
CA PHE A 57 -30.98 -1.46 3.53
C PHE A 57 -30.24 -1.82 4.82
N ILE A 58 -29.84 -0.82 5.61
CA ILE A 58 -29.18 -1.04 6.90
C ILE A 58 -30.17 -1.48 7.99
N GLY A 59 -31.39 -0.93 7.95
CA GLY A 59 -32.48 -1.25 8.88
C GLY A 59 -32.99 -2.69 8.76
N LEU A 60 -32.89 -3.32 7.59
CA LEU A 60 -33.21 -4.74 7.40
C LEU A 60 -32.21 -5.68 8.06
N HIS A 61 -31.06 -5.19 8.46
CA HIS A 61 -29.97 -5.99 9.00
C HIS A 61 -29.46 -5.44 10.33
N PRO A 62 -30.32 -5.23 11.36
CA PRO A 62 -29.98 -4.53 12.59
C PRO A 62 -28.81 -5.16 13.36
N HIS A 63 -28.65 -6.48 13.25
CA HIS A 63 -27.65 -7.25 14.01
C HIS A 63 -26.37 -7.54 13.23
N ARG A 64 -26.25 -7.09 11.98
CA ARG A 64 -25.06 -7.35 11.17
C ARG A 64 -24.03 -6.25 11.36
N ALA A 65 -22.79 -6.65 11.63
CA ALA A 65 -21.63 -5.77 11.61
C ALA A 65 -21.41 -5.22 10.18
N PRO A 66 -20.98 -3.95 10.03
CA PRO A 66 -20.57 -3.42 8.74
C PRO A 66 -19.37 -4.21 8.17
N PRO A 67 -19.35 -4.50 6.85
CA PRO A 67 -18.23 -5.19 6.23
C PRO A 67 -17.01 -4.28 6.12
N VAL A 68 -15.83 -4.90 6.09
CA VAL A 68 -14.60 -4.23 5.67
C VAL A 68 -14.64 -4.12 4.15
N LEU A 69 -14.69 -2.90 3.62
CA LEU A 69 -14.73 -2.62 2.18
C LEU A 69 -13.35 -2.74 1.54
N GLY A 70 -12.32 -2.42 2.32
CA GLY A 70 -10.93 -2.34 1.91
C GLY A 70 -10.11 -1.63 2.96
N PHE A 71 -8.90 -1.23 2.61
CA PHE A 71 -8.01 -0.48 3.48
C PHE A 71 -7.23 0.59 2.71
N LEU A 72 -6.79 1.60 3.44
CA LEU A 72 -5.86 2.63 3.01
C LEU A 72 -4.47 2.31 3.57
N HIS A 73 -3.42 2.77 2.91
CA HIS A 73 -2.03 2.55 3.31
C HIS A 73 -1.14 3.73 2.92
N ASP A 74 0.03 3.83 3.56
CA ASP A 74 1.02 4.89 3.26
C ASP A 74 2.22 4.40 2.41
N TRP A 75 2.20 3.14 1.96
CA TRP A 75 3.34 2.57 1.22
C TRP A 75 3.61 3.23 -0.16
N GLU A 76 4.86 3.60 -0.43
CA GLU A 76 5.30 4.33 -1.62
C GLU A 76 5.44 3.51 -2.92
N ASN A 77 4.41 2.77 -3.35
CA ASN A 77 4.45 2.00 -4.60
C ASN A 77 3.30 2.33 -5.57
N LYS A 78 3.60 2.98 -6.70
CA LYS A 78 2.58 3.44 -7.69
C LYS A 78 1.78 2.30 -8.34
N ARG A 79 2.22 1.05 -8.20
CA ARG A 79 1.49 -0.13 -8.69
C ARG A 79 0.35 -0.54 -7.78
N ILE A 80 0.38 -0.10 -6.52
CA ILE A 80 -0.65 -0.40 -5.53
C ILE A 80 -1.65 0.77 -5.54
N PRO A 81 -2.95 0.50 -5.74
CA PRO A 81 -3.98 1.52 -5.64
C PRO A 81 -4.04 2.13 -4.23
N ASP A 82 -4.34 3.41 -4.12
CA ASP A 82 -4.44 4.12 -2.82
C ASP A 82 -5.51 3.52 -1.89
N PHE A 83 -6.51 2.85 -2.46
CA PHE A 83 -7.48 2.02 -1.76
C PHE A 83 -7.46 0.59 -2.30
N VAL A 84 -7.19 -0.37 -1.42
CA VAL A 84 -7.17 -1.79 -1.77
C VAL A 84 -8.47 -2.44 -1.29
N PRO A 85 -9.35 -2.91 -2.20
CA PRO A 85 -10.58 -3.57 -1.81
C PRO A 85 -10.29 -4.95 -1.21
N THR A 86 -11.05 -5.32 -0.18
CA THR A 86 -11.00 -6.66 0.43
C THR A 86 -11.95 -7.63 -0.25
N THR A 87 -12.83 -7.15 -1.13
CA THR A 87 -13.88 -7.96 -1.73
C THR A 87 -13.47 -8.53 -3.10
N PRO A 88 -13.93 -9.72 -3.49
CA PRO A 88 -13.61 -10.33 -4.78
C PRO A 88 -14.10 -9.53 -5.99
N SER A 89 -15.20 -8.79 -5.83
CA SER A 89 -15.73 -7.89 -6.86
C SER A 89 -14.83 -6.65 -6.94
N PRO A 90 -14.18 -6.37 -8.08
CA PRO A 90 -13.36 -5.17 -8.20
C PRO A 90 -14.26 -3.94 -8.16
N PHE A 91 -14.18 -3.19 -7.06
CA PHE A 91 -14.66 -1.82 -6.96
C PHE A 91 -13.57 -0.99 -6.30
N SER A 92 -13.54 0.29 -6.62
CA SER A 92 -12.53 1.21 -6.09
C SER A 92 -13.22 2.44 -5.57
N LEU A 93 -12.75 2.93 -4.43
CA LEU A 93 -13.10 4.22 -3.89
C LEU A 93 -12.04 5.21 -4.37
N ALA A 94 -12.47 6.41 -4.78
CA ALA A 94 -11.56 7.47 -5.19
C ALA A 94 -10.90 8.11 -3.96
N ALA A 95 -10.00 7.35 -3.32
CA ALA A 95 -9.25 7.79 -2.16
C ALA A 95 -8.30 8.94 -2.54
N PRO A 96 -8.00 9.85 -1.59
CA PRO A 96 -6.97 10.85 -1.76
C PRO A 96 -5.63 10.24 -2.17
N ASP A 97 -4.92 10.94 -3.06
CA ASP A 97 -3.61 10.51 -3.56
C ASP A 97 -2.59 10.52 -2.41
N ARG A 98 -2.11 9.33 -2.06
CA ARG A 98 -1.21 9.13 -0.92
C ARG A 98 0.13 9.87 -1.05
N ARG A 99 0.50 10.34 -2.26
CA ARG A 99 1.68 11.21 -2.45
C ARG A 99 1.58 12.55 -1.74
N PHE A 100 0.36 12.95 -1.35
CA PHE A 100 0.10 14.22 -0.69
C PHE A 100 -0.60 14.05 0.65
N TRP A 101 -1.09 12.85 0.95
CA TRP A 101 -2.05 12.58 2.01
C TRP A 101 -1.76 11.24 2.70
N ARG A 102 -1.21 11.30 3.91
CA ARG A 102 -1.03 10.12 4.76
C ARG A 102 -2.35 9.77 5.47
N PRO A 103 -2.90 8.56 5.37
CA PRO A 103 -4.08 8.17 6.13
C PRO A 103 -3.76 8.05 7.63
N LEU A 104 -4.62 8.58 8.50
CA LEU A 104 -4.46 8.54 9.96
C LEU A 104 -5.48 7.65 10.67
N ASP A 105 -6.74 7.70 10.23
CA ASP A 105 -7.84 6.99 10.89
C ASP A 105 -9.05 6.84 9.96
N CYS A 106 -9.89 5.84 10.20
CA CYS A 106 -11.19 5.72 9.56
C CYS A 106 -12.25 5.13 10.48
N ARG A 107 -13.25 5.94 10.85
CA ARG A 107 -14.41 5.52 11.63
C ARG A 107 -15.68 6.12 11.09
N HIS A 108 -16.81 5.43 11.28
CA HIS A 108 -18.13 6.02 11.07
C HIS A 108 -18.37 6.59 9.65
N GLY A 109 -17.73 6.00 8.63
CA GLY A 109 -17.81 6.49 7.24
C GLY A 109 -17.02 7.77 6.97
N ARG A 110 -16.01 8.07 7.80
CA ARG A 110 -15.10 9.20 7.66
C ARG A 110 -13.67 8.71 7.79
N ALA A 111 -12.80 9.14 6.90
CA ALA A 111 -11.37 8.90 6.98
C ALA A 111 -10.63 10.22 7.14
N LEU A 112 -9.59 10.22 7.99
CA LEU A 112 -8.69 11.35 8.18
C LEU A 112 -7.40 11.11 7.41
N PHE A 113 -6.92 12.15 6.77
CA PHE A 113 -5.60 12.19 6.16
C PHE A 113 -4.84 13.42 6.64
N LEU A 114 -3.53 13.28 6.81
CA LEU A 114 -2.62 14.38 7.07
C LEU A 114 -1.91 14.76 5.77
N SER A 115 -1.83 16.05 5.48
CA SER A 115 -1.05 16.53 4.35
C SER A 115 0.45 16.30 4.56
N ASP A 116 1.16 15.96 3.49
CA ASP A 116 2.63 15.85 3.44
C ASP A 116 3.33 17.06 4.08
N ASP A 117 4.43 16.81 4.81
CA ASP A 117 5.23 17.83 5.52
C ASP A 117 5.94 18.80 4.57
N ARG A 118 6.06 18.42 3.30
CA ARG A 118 6.61 19.25 2.21
C ARG A 118 5.66 20.36 1.76
N GLN A 119 4.42 20.39 2.25
CA GLN A 119 3.46 21.44 1.91
C GLN A 119 3.68 22.69 2.79
N GLU A 120 3.53 23.89 2.21
CA GLU A 120 3.73 25.17 2.92
C GLU A 120 2.85 25.33 4.18
N THR A 121 1.67 24.71 4.17
CA THR A 121 0.75 24.69 5.31
C THR A 121 0.17 23.28 5.46
N GLN A 122 0.50 22.61 6.55
CA GLN A 122 -0.07 21.31 6.85
C GLN A 122 -1.51 21.41 7.39
N GLU A 123 -2.33 20.43 7.07
CA GLU A 123 -3.76 20.36 7.38
C GLU A 123 -4.26 18.91 7.38
N ILE A 124 -5.46 18.72 7.92
CA ILE A 124 -6.16 17.43 7.90
C ILE A 124 -7.24 17.46 6.82
N LEU A 125 -7.30 16.42 6.01
CA LEU A 125 -8.38 16.16 5.08
C LEU A 125 -9.32 15.10 5.67
N LEU A 126 -10.57 15.48 5.90
CA LEU A 126 -11.66 14.57 6.14
C LEU A 126 -12.24 14.11 4.80
N TRP A 127 -12.22 12.81 4.53
CA TRP A 127 -12.79 12.17 3.36
C TRP A 127 -13.96 11.27 3.75
N GLU A 128 -15.09 11.41 3.07
CA GLU A 128 -16.21 10.48 3.18
C GLU A 128 -16.14 9.42 2.06
N PRO A 129 -15.79 8.14 2.37
CA PRO A 129 -15.46 7.15 1.35
C PRO A 129 -16.60 6.84 0.36
N ILE A 130 -17.85 6.93 0.83
CA ILE A 130 -19.04 6.60 0.03
C ILE A 130 -19.48 7.76 -0.87
N THR A 131 -19.42 8.99 -0.36
CA THR A 131 -19.93 10.18 -1.06
C THR A 131 -18.84 10.88 -1.88
N GLY A 132 -17.57 10.65 -1.53
CA GLY A 132 -16.42 11.40 -2.04
C GLY A 132 -16.38 12.84 -1.53
N ALA A 133 -17.14 13.18 -0.48
CA ALA A 133 -17.12 14.52 0.09
C ALA A 133 -15.83 14.76 0.87
N HIS A 134 -15.25 15.95 0.69
CA HIS A 134 -13.98 16.36 1.28
C HIS A 134 -14.20 17.60 2.16
N GLN A 135 -13.57 17.63 3.34
CA GLN A 135 -13.51 18.81 4.19
C GLN A 135 -12.08 18.99 4.71
N ARG A 136 -11.52 20.20 4.56
CA ARG A 136 -10.19 20.54 5.08
C ARG A 136 -10.32 21.12 6.49
N ILE A 137 -9.46 20.69 7.40
CA ILE A 137 -9.42 21.12 8.80
C ILE A 137 -7.99 21.64 9.06
N PRO A 138 -7.82 22.92 9.45
CA PRO A 138 -6.49 23.46 9.75
C PRO A 138 -5.89 22.73 10.95
N LEU A 139 -4.57 22.57 11.02
CA LEU A 139 -3.93 22.00 12.21
C LEU A 139 -3.98 22.95 13.42
N PRO A 140 -3.92 22.42 14.66
CA PRO A 140 -3.77 23.26 15.85
C PRO A 140 -2.53 24.13 15.75
N ALA A 141 -2.66 25.42 16.10
CA ALA A 141 -1.56 26.39 16.01
C ALA A 141 -0.36 26.07 16.91
N ALA A 142 -0.50 25.13 17.87
CA ALA A 142 0.59 24.66 18.71
C ALA A 142 1.46 23.60 18.02
N PHE A 143 0.95 22.93 16.98
CA PHE A 143 1.70 21.94 16.23
C PHE A 143 2.82 22.60 15.40
N ARG A 144 3.94 21.91 15.25
CA ARG A 144 5.14 22.40 14.54
C ARG A 144 5.63 21.38 13.53
N CYS A 145 6.02 20.20 14.01
CA CYS A 145 6.57 19.10 13.22
C CYS A 145 6.51 17.80 14.03
N GLY A 146 6.92 16.68 13.42
CA GLY A 146 6.97 15.35 14.03
C GLY A 146 5.98 14.37 13.41
N TRP A 147 5.72 13.27 14.10
CA TRP A 147 4.84 12.18 13.66
C TRP A 147 3.53 12.16 14.46
N PRO A 148 2.58 13.08 14.18
CA PRO A 148 1.32 13.16 14.91
C PRO A 148 0.33 12.08 14.45
N THR A 149 -0.70 11.88 15.27
CA THR A 149 -1.85 11.04 14.93
C THR A 149 -3.16 11.77 15.21
N ALA A 150 -4.25 11.24 14.64
CA ALA A 150 -5.58 11.76 14.83
C ALA A 150 -6.60 10.65 14.84
N ALA A 151 -7.71 10.85 15.54
CA ALA A 151 -8.86 9.96 15.51
C ALA A 151 -10.15 10.75 15.31
N VAL A 152 -11.02 10.27 14.41
CA VAL A 152 -12.36 10.83 14.19
C VAL A 152 -13.41 10.04 14.96
N PHE A 153 -14.36 10.73 15.57
CA PHE A 153 -15.47 10.09 16.26
C PHE A 153 -16.78 10.84 16.02
N CYS A 154 -17.90 10.13 16.15
CA CYS A 154 -19.23 10.69 15.97
C CYS A 154 -19.70 11.32 17.29
N THR A 155 -20.20 12.56 17.24
CA THR A 155 -20.69 13.30 18.41
C THR A 155 -22.22 13.37 18.46
N ALA A 156 -22.92 12.66 17.57
CA ALA A 156 -24.38 12.66 17.56
C ALA A 156 -24.95 11.90 18.77
N ASP A 157 -25.75 12.61 19.57
CA ASP A 157 -26.42 12.05 20.74
C ASP A 157 -27.33 10.88 20.38
N GLY A 158 -27.19 9.78 21.13
CA GLY A 158 -28.01 8.57 20.93
C GLY A 158 -27.77 7.85 19.60
N CYS A 159 -26.68 8.16 18.89
CA CYS A 159 -26.36 7.52 17.63
C CYS A 159 -26.00 6.03 17.81
N ASP A 160 -26.46 5.18 16.90
CA ASP A 160 -26.12 3.75 16.82
C ASP A 160 -24.87 3.48 15.96
N HIS A 161 -24.28 4.53 15.39
CA HIS A 161 -23.08 4.54 14.57
C HIS A 161 -23.16 3.76 13.24
N ARG A 162 -24.34 3.29 12.83
CA ARG A 162 -24.52 2.50 11.59
C ARG A 162 -24.75 3.36 10.35
N ASP A 163 -25.27 4.56 10.53
CA ASP A 163 -25.53 5.57 9.49
C ASP A 163 -25.29 7.00 9.99
N CYS A 164 -24.09 7.28 10.48
CA CYS A 164 -23.72 8.62 10.98
C CYS A 164 -22.82 9.42 10.04
N ALA A 165 -22.67 8.96 8.79
CA ALA A 165 -22.04 9.74 7.73
C ALA A 165 -22.83 11.05 7.53
N GLY A 166 -22.14 12.17 7.33
CA GLY A 166 -22.75 13.51 7.25
C GLY A 166 -23.28 14.13 8.56
N GLY A 167 -23.33 13.41 9.68
CA GLY A 167 -23.66 13.95 11.01
C GLY A 167 -22.56 14.82 11.67
N PRO A 168 -22.77 15.31 12.90
CA PRO A 168 -21.72 15.98 13.66
C PRO A 168 -20.64 14.99 14.11
N PHE A 169 -19.40 15.46 14.08
CA PHE A 169 -18.20 14.69 14.45
C PHE A 169 -17.21 15.54 15.24
N GLY A 170 -16.28 14.85 15.91
CA GLY A 170 -15.10 15.43 16.53
C GLY A 170 -13.82 14.78 16.02
N VAL A 171 -12.69 15.46 16.18
CA VAL A 171 -11.36 14.92 15.89
C VAL A 171 -10.45 15.17 17.09
N VAL A 172 -9.85 14.12 17.65
CA VAL A 172 -8.73 14.27 18.60
C VAL A 172 -7.45 14.25 17.79
N PHE A 173 -6.61 15.28 17.93
CA PHE A 173 -5.30 15.37 17.29
C PHE A 173 -4.21 15.36 18.35
N VAL A 174 -3.31 14.38 18.28
CA VAL A 174 -2.24 14.15 19.24
C VAL A 174 -0.90 14.46 18.58
N PHE A 175 -0.07 15.25 19.26
CA PHE A 175 1.21 15.71 18.75
C PHE A 175 2.19 16.02 19.89
N ALA A 176 3.48 15.90 19.58
CA ALA A 176 4.56 16.33 20.46
C ALA A 176 4.89 17.83 20.24
N VAL A 177 5.32 18.50 21.32
CA VAL A 177 5.85 19.87 21.30
C VAL A 177 7.14 19.89 22.11
N ASP A 178 8.15 20.60 21.62
CA ASP A 178 9.38 20.86 22.39
C ASP A 178 9.04 21.70 23.62
N GLY A 179 9.38 21.18 24.79
CA GLY A 179 9.05 21.79 26.09
C GLY A 179 10.11 22.76 26.61
N SER A 180 11.33 22.76 26.07
CA SER A 180 12.41 23.64 26.52
C SER A 180 12.92 24.57 25.42
N GLU A 181 13.31 25.78 25.82
CA GLU A 181 14.13 26.70 25.00
C GLU A 181 15.65 26.44 25.20
N ASP A 182 16.01 25.64 26.21
CA ASP A 182 17.38 25.35 26.63
C ASP A 182 17.80 23.92 26.24
N GLU A 183 19.01 23.76 25.67
CA GLU A 183 19.58 22.48 25.20
C GLU A 183 19.94 21.50 26.34
N GLU A 184 20.08 21.98 27.58
CA GLU A 184 20.49 21.16 28.74
C GLU A 184 19.32 20.49 29.49
N ASP A 185 18.07 20.93 29.25
CA ASP A 185 16.83 20.45 29.89
C ASP A 185 15.73 20.10 28.85
N TRP A 186 16.11 19.47 27.73
CA TRP A 186 15.17 19.05 26.69
C TRP A 186 14.17 18.02 27.24
N HIS A 187 12.91 18.43 27.30
CA HIS A 187 11.77 17.58 27.60
C HIS A 187 10.71 17.77 26.52
N VAL A 188 9.96 16.72 26.26
CA VAL A 188 8.91 16.73 25.23
C VAL A 188 7.55 16.71 25.90
N ILE A 189 6.65 17.52 25.36
CA ILE A 189 5.29 17.66 25.85
C ILE A 189 4.35 16.99 24.85
N THR A 190 3.75 15.87 25.25
CA THR A 190 2.67 15.26 24.47
C THR A 190 1.40 16.07 24.70
N SER A 191 0.81 16.56 23.62
CA SER A 191 -0.38 17.40 23.63
C SER A 191 -1.49 16.79 22.78
N ALA A 192 -2.73 16.99 23.22
CA ALA A 192 -3.93 16.62 22.46
C ALA A 192 -4.88 17.81 22.35
N CYS A 193 -5.41 18.02 21.14
CA CYS A 193 -6.43 19.01 20.85
C CYS A 193 -7.70 18.33 20.34
N LEU A 194 -8.86 18.79 20.81
CA LEU A 194 -10.16 18.34 20.33
C LEU A 194 -10.77 19.34 19.36
N TYR A 195 -11.05 18.92 18.13
CA TYR A 195 -11.85 19.68 17.16
C TYR A 195 -13.32 19.30 17.27
N SER A 196 -14.21 20.29 17.20
CA SER A 196 -15.66 20.07 17.02
C SER A 196 -16.11 20.58 15.66
N SER A 197 -16.81 19.72 14.92
CA SER A 197 -17.43 20.09 13.63
C SER A 197 -18.57 21.10 13.77
N GLU A 198 -19.22 21.18 14.93
CA GLU A 198 -20.34 22.09 15.18
C GLU A 198 -19.85 23.53 15.36
N THR A 199 -18.73 23.71 16.05
CA THR A 199 -18.11 25.03 16.24
C THR A 199 -17.11 25.36 15.13
N GLY A 200 -16.57 24.35 14.45
CA GLY A 200 -15.53 24.49 13.44
C GLY A 200 -14.17 24.89 14.02
N THR A 201 -13.93 24.66 15.32
CA THR A 201 -12.74 25.12 16.03
C THR A 201 -12.08 24.03 16.86
N TRP A 202 -10.77 24.17 17.06
CA TRP A 202 -10.02 23.42 18.07
C TRP A 202 -10.28 23.97 19.47
N GLY A 203 -10.44 23.07 20.44
CA GLY A 203 -10.39 23.36 21.86
C GLY A 203 -8.97 23.64 22.34
N LYS A 204 -8.86 23.98 23.64
CA LYS A 204 -7.57 24.21 24.28
C LYS A 204 -6.75 22.90 24.28
N PRO A 205 -5.44 22.93 23.97
CA PRO A 205 -4.58 21.76 24.13
C PRO A 205 -4.53 21.34 25.59
N ASN A 206 -4.66 20.04 25.83
CA ASN A 206 -4.25 19.42 27.08
C ASN A 206 -2.90 18.77 26.86
N SER A 207 -2.01 18.95 27.81
CA SER A 207 -0.60 18.65 27.66
C SER A 207 -0.11 17.89 28.87
N ARG A 208 0.79 16.95 28.62
CA ARG A 208 1.47 16.17 29.63
C ARG A 208 2.97 16.20 29.34
N GLN A 209 3.77 16.31 30.40
CA GLN A 209 5.21 16.20 30.28
C GLN A 209 5.60 14.73 30.25
N ASP A 210 6.40 14.35 29.25
CA ASP A 210 6.88 13.00 29.07
C ASP A 210 8.41 12.97 29.01
N GLU A 211 9.00 11.85 29.44
CA GLU A 211 10.46 11.65 29.42
C GLU A 211 11.00 11.34 28.02
N PHE A 212 10.12 11.03 27.06
CA PHE A 212 10.45 10.67 25.69
C PHE A 212 9.42 11.25 24.71
N THR A 213 9.84 11.44 23.46
CA THR A 213 8.94 11.84 22.37
C THR A 213 8.03 10.69 22.01
N MET A 214 6.71 10.92 22.00
CA MET A 214 5.74 9.95 21.47
C MET A 214 5.54 10.19 19.98
N GLU A 215 5.87 9.18 19.17
CA GLU A 215 5.62 9.13 17.73
C GLU A 215 4.51 8.11 17.43
N PHE A 216 3.74 8.35 16.37
CA PHE A 216 2.53 7.58 16.06
C PHE A 216 2.41 7.28 14.55
N GLU A 217 3.30 6.43 14.02
CA GLU A 217 3.32 6.05 12.61
C GLU A 217 2.66 4.69 12.35
N TYR A 218 2.91 3.70 13.21
CA TYR A 218 2.69 2.29 12.86
C TYR A 218 1.36 1.69 13.34
N HIS A 219 0.56 2.44 14.09
CA HIS A 219 -0.51 1.86 14.90
C HIS A 219 -1.89 2.46 14.65
N SER A 220 -2.94 1.66 14.82
CA SER A 220 -4.33 2.16 14.83
C SER A 220 -4.69 2.69 16.23
N SER A 221 -5.55 3.70 16.27
CA SER A 221 -6.21 4.12 17.52
C SER A 221 -7.39 3.19 17.84
N VAL A 222 -7.91 3.21 19.07
CA VAL A 222 -9.17 2.54 19.44
C VAL A 222 -10.07 3.44 20.30
N LEU A 223 -11.38 3.47 20.03
CA LEU A 223 -12.37 4.09 20.91
C LEU A 223 -13.07 3.04 21.78
N VAL A 224 -12.87 3.12 23.10
CA VAL A 224 -13.52 2.25 24.09
C VAL A 224 -14.73 2.96 24.68
N GLY A 225 -15.87 2.28 24.66
CA GLY A 225 -17.13 2.83 25.13
C GLY A 225 -17.56 4.05 24.31
N ARG A 226 -17.71 5.21 24.96
CA ARG A 226 -18.11 6.47 24.30
C ARG A 226 -17.16 7.63 24.56
N SER A 227 -16.17 7.46 25.43
CA SER A 227 -15.37 8.57 25.95
C SER A 227 -13.87 8.30 26.07
N LEU A 228 -13.38 7.07 25.89
CA LEU A 228 -11.95 6.78 26.05
C LEU A 228 -11.32 6.43 24.72
N LEU A 229 -10.44 7.30 24.25
CA LEU A 229 -9.71 7.15 23.00
C LEU A 229 -8.26 6.76 23.30
N TYR A 230 -7.80 5.66 22.71
CA TYR A 230 -6.46 5.12 22.93
C TYR A 230 -5.63 5.21 21.67
N PHE A 231 -4.36 5.60 21.84
CA PHE A 231 -3.36 5.67 20.79
C PHE A 231 -2.13 4.88 21.24
N LEU A 232 -1.58 4.03 20.39
CA LEU A 232 -0.34 3.32 20.66
C LEU A 232 0.80 4.03 19.97
N SER A 233 1.79 4.47 20.75
CA SER A 233 3.01 5.07 20.21
C SER A 233 3.95 4.00 19.68
N ASP A 234 4.84 4.39 18.77
CA ASP A 234 5.86 3.51 18.21
C ASP A 234 6.87 3.02 19.27
N GLY A 235 6.99 3.76 20.38
CA GLY A 235 7.74 3.36 21.58
C GLY A 235 7.06 2.32 22.48
N GLY A 236 5.89 1.76 22.10
CA GLY A 236 5.15 0.76 22.89
C GLY A 236 4.49 1.30 24.16
N VAL A 237 3.98 2.53 24.10
CA VAL A 237 3.26 3.18 25.19
C VAL A 237 1.85 3.51 24.72
N VAL A 238 0.86 3.17 25.53
CA VAL A 238 -0.55 3.45 25.26
C VAL A 238 -0.90 4.79 25.90
N LEU A 239 -1.29 5.74 25.05
CA LEU A 239 -1.86 7.03 25.44
C LEU A 239 -3.38 6.92 25.48
N GLU A 240 -3.98 7.31 26.60
CA GLU A 240 -5.43 7.45 26.77
C GLU A 240 -5.80 8.93 26.77
N TYR A 241 -6.84 9.26 26.01
CA TYR A 241 -7.48 10.57 26.03
C TYR A 241 -8.96 10.40 26.42
N ASN A 242 -9.35 11.04 27.51
CA ASN A 242 -10.72 11.06 27.97
C ASN A 242 -11.49 12.21 27.30
N LEU A 243 -12.48 11.90 26.47
CA LEU A 243 -13.30 12.88 25.75
C LEU A 243 -14.14 13.78 26.69
N ASP A 244 -14.50 13.30 27.88
CA ASP A 244 -15.34 14.03 28.85
C ASP A 244 -14.52 15.01 29.71
N SER A 245 -13.37 14.56 30.23
CA SER A 245 -12.50 15.39 31.09
C SER A 245 -11.39 16.11 30.31
N ALA A 246 -11.13 15.68 29.07
CA ALA A 246 -9.99 16.08 28.24
C ALA A 246 -8.62 15.77 28.87
N GLU A 247 -8.57 14.82 29.80
CA GLU A 247 -7.33 14.39 30.46
C GLU A 247 -6.55 13.39 29.61
N LEU A 248 -5.23 13.45 29.75
CA LEU A 248 -4.28 12.53 29.13
C LEU A 248 -3.65 11.63 30.20
N SER A 249 -3.69 10.32 29.97
CA SER A 249 -3.00 9.33 30.80
C SER A 249 -2.16 8.39 29.92
N VAL A 250 -1.11 7.78 30.47
CA VAL A 250 -0.32 6.77 29.75
C VAL A 250 -0.08 5.55 30.61
N PHE A 251 0.06 4.42 29.95
CA PHE A 251 0.49 3.17 30.56
C PHE A 251 1.21 2.30 29.53
N ASN A 252 1.98 1.34 30.03
CA ASN A 252 2.77 0.45 29.18
C ASN A 252 1.89 -0.62 28.52
N THR A 253 2.31 -1.11 27.36
CA THR A 253 1.77 -2.32 26.73
C THR A 253 1.99 -3.57 27.60
N PRO A 254 1.39 -4.73 27.26
CA PRO A 254 1.69 -6.00 27.92
C PRO A 254 3.21 -6.28 27.98
N PRO A 255 3.69 -7.05 28.98
CA PRO A 255 5.10 -7.39 29.10
C PRO A 255 5.64 -8.05 27.83
N ASP A 256 6.75 -7.51 27.31
CA ASP A 256 7.48 -8.08 26.18
C ASP A 256 8.42 -9.19 26.67
N ASP A 257 7.85 -10.35 26.98
CA ASP A 257 8.62 -11.52 27.45
C ASP A 257 9.50 -12.14 26.35
N TYR A 258 9.31 -11.75 25.10
CA TYR A 258 9.94 -12.35 23.92
C TYR A 258 11.03 -11.46 23.27
N GLY A 259 11.31 -10.27 23.81
CA GLY A 259 12.31 -9.35 23.27
C GLY A 259 11.97 -8.86 21.87
N SER A 260 10.67 -8.68 21.61
CA SER A 260 10.12 -8.30 20.32
C SER A 260 10.45 -6.85 19.96
N GLU A 261 10.67 -6.59 18.67
CA GLU A 261 10.58 -5.23 18.14
C GLU A 261 9.13 -4.77 18.34
N LYS A 262 8.91 -3.67 19.07
CA LYS A 262 7.59 -3.13 19.48
C LYS A 262 6.63 -2.80 18.32
N GLU A 263 7.06 -3.03 17.08
CA GLU A 263 6.33 -2.94 15.83
C GLU A 263 5.27 -4.05 15.65
N ARG A 264 5.13 -5.00 16.59
CA ARG A 264 4.25 -6.18 16.47
C ARG A 264 2.84 -6.03 17.04
N PHE A 265 2.56 -4.94 17.76
CA PHE A 265 1.29 -4.74 18.46
C PHE A 265 0.29 -3.94 17.63
N ASN A 266 -0.99 -4.19 17.84
CA ASN A 266 -2.03 -3.22 17.50
C ASN A 266 -3.11 -3.17 18.58
N LEU A 267 -3.74 -2.01 18.75
CA LEU A 267 -4.86 -1.87 19.66
C LEU A 267 -6.08 -2.55 19.06
N VAL A 268 -6.84 -3.25 19.91
CA VAL A 268 -8.09 -3.91 19.54
C VAL A 268 -9.17 -3.67 20.57
N LEU A 269 -10.42 -3.91 20.19
CA LEU A 269 -11.52 -4.06 21.14
C LEU A 269 -11.70 -5.54 21.47
N VAL A 270 -11.73 -5.86 22.76
CA VAL A 270 -12.06 -7.21 23.22
C VAL A 270 -13.58 -7.43 23.24
N ASP A 271 -14.01 -8.68 23.40
CA ASP A 271 -15.42 -9.07 23.23
C ASP A 271 -16.41 -8.38 24.19
N ASP A 272 -15.94 -7.91 25.36
CA ASP A 272 -16.71 -7.13 26.32
C ASP A 272 -16.72 -5.62 26.02
N GLY A 273 -16.10 -5.20 24.92
CA GLY A 273 -15.95 -3.81 24.50
C GLY A 273 -14.84 -3.05 25.22
N GLY A 274 -14.02 -3.74 26.03
CA GLY A 274 -12.85 -3.18 26.68
C GLY A 274 -11.64 -3.00 25.75
N LEU A 275 -10.59 -2.39 26.31
CA LEU A 275 -9.31 -2.22 25.64
C LEU A 275 -8.55 -3.55 25.56
N GLY A 276 -8.03 -3.87 24.38
CA GLY A 276 -7.15 -5.00 24.15
C GLY A 276 -5.93 -4.64 23.31
N VAL A 277 -4.98 -5.57 23.30
CA VAL A 277 -3.80 -5.54 22.43
C VAL A 277 -3.71 -6.89 21.72
N ALA A 278 -3.49 -6.84 20.41
CA ALA A 278 -3.21 -8.01 19.59
C ALA A 278 -1.73 -8.02 19.18
N GLU A 279 -1.09 -9.16 19.35
CA GLU A 279 0.31 -9.38 19.01
C GLU A 279 0.44 -10.70 18.25
N ALA A 280 1.28 -10.73 17.21
CA ALA A 280 1.52 -11.92 16.41
C ALA A 280 2.98 -12.37 16.54
N ILE A 281 3.22 -13.57 17.09
CA ILE A 281 4.56 -14.18 17.31
C ILE A 281 4.54 -15.69 17.07
N ASP A 282 5.49 -16.23 16.29
CA ASP A 282 5.66 -17.67 16.01
C ASP A 282 4.39 -18.48 15.61
N MET A 283 3.65 -17.97 14.63
CA MET A 283 2.32 -18.41 14.17
C MET A 283 1.20 -18.38 15.22
N GLU A 284 1.40 -17.68 16.34
CA GLU A 284 0.38 -17.45 17.36
C GLU A 284 -0.08 -15.99 17.35
N LEU A 285 -1.39 -15.79 17.41
CA LEU A 285 -2.00 -14.51 17.70
C LEU A 285 -2.36 -14.45 19.19
N ILE A 286 -1.61 -13.64 19.93
CA ILE A 286 -1.75 -13.44 21.37
C ILE A 286 -2.66 -12.22 21.59
N LEU A 287 -3.77 -12.43 22.28
CA LEU A 287 -4.73 -11.38 22.62
C LEU A 287 -4.66 -11.07 24.11
N TRP A 288 -4.32 -9.84 24.43
CA TRP A 288 -4.30 -9.29 25.78
C TRP A 288 -5.53 -8.41 26.01
N LYS A 289 -6.04 -8.42 27.24
CA LYS A 289 -7.11 -7.51 27.68
C LYS A 289 -6.66 -6.68 28.86
N TRP A 290 -7.10 -5.42 28.89
CA TRP A 290 -6.88 -4.54 30.02
C TRP A 290 -7.98 -4.75 31.07
N GLU A 291 -7.60 -5.22 32.25
CA GLU A 291 -8.53 -5.34 33.38
C GLU A 291 -8.31 -4.18 34.36
N ALA A 292 -9.26 -3.24 34.37
CA ALA A 292 -9.34 -2.22 35.39
C ALA A 292 -9.78 -2.88 36.71
N SER A 293 -8.86 -3.01 37.68
CA SER A 293 -9.23 -3.42 39.04
C SER A 293 -9.89 -2.27 39.77
N ASP A 294 -10.80 -2.56 40.69
CA ASP A 294 -11.40 -1.67 41.69
C ASP A 294 -10.38 -1.13 42.75
N GLY A 295 -9.09 -1.25 42.47
CA GLY A 295 -7.95 -0.67 43.20
C GLY A 295 -6.80 -0.27 42.26
N THR A 296 -5.58 -0.06 42.79
CA THR A 296 -4.39 0.38 42.03
C THR A 296 -3.71 -0.71 41.18
N ASN A 297 -4.37 -1.82 40.89
CA ASN A 297 -3.76 -3.01 40.30
C ASN A 297 -4.26 -3.31 38.88
N ALA A 298 -4.63 -2.26 38.14
CA ALA A 298 -4.97 -2.39 36.72
C ALA A 298 -3.78 -2.99 35.97
N ARG A 299 -4.05 -4.03 35.17
CA ARG A 299 -3.01 -4.78 34.46
C ARG A 299 -3.52 -5.40 33.19
N TRP A 300 -2.59 -5.66 32.29
CA TRP A 300 -2.80 -6.56 31.16
C TRP A 300 -2.91 -7.99 31.67
N VAL A 301 -3.91 -8.71 31.17
CA VAL A 301 -4.04 -10.15 31.36
C VAL A 301 -4.18 -10.82 30.01
N LEU A 302 -3.57 -12.00 29.87
CA LEU A 302 -3.73 -12.82 28.69
C LEU A 302 -5.20 -13.23 28.57
N SER A 303 -5.83 -12.85 27.46
CA SER A 303 -7.23 -13.19 27.18
C SER A 303 -7.33 -14.57 26.54
N ARG A 304 -6.65 -14.75 25.40
CA ARG A 304 -6.53 -16.04 24.68
C ARG A 304 -5.39 -16.01 23.67
N ILE A 305 -5.01 -17.18 23.20
CA ILE A 305 -4.05 -17.39 22.11
C ILE A 305 -4.79 -18.12 21.00
N VAL A 306 -4.58 -17.67 19.75
CA VAL A 306 -5.17 -18.27 18.55
C VAL A 306 -4.05 -18.76 17.65
N ASP A 307 -4.10 -20.03 17.26
CA ASP A 307 -3.13 -20.61 16.32
C ASP A 307 -3.47 -20.13 14.90
N LEU A 308 -2.58 -19.34 14.30
CA LEU A 308 -2.77 -18.83 12.95
C LEU A 308 -2.66 -19.93 11.89
N PHE A 309 -2.04 -21.08 12.18
CA PHE A 309 -2.05 -22.22 11.28
C PHE A 309 -3.47 -22.75 11.05
N ASP A 310 -4.31 -22.73 12.09
CA ASP A 310 -5.70 -23.19 12.02
C ASP A 310 -6.64 -22.16 11.38
N VAL A 311 -6.31 -20.87 11.50
CA VAL A 311 -7.13 -19.75 11.01
C VAL A 311 -6.86 -19.41 9.55
N LEU A 312 -5.60 -19.55 9.11
CA LEU A 312 -5.19 -19.15 7.77
C LEU A 312 -5.43 -20.29 6.74
N PRO A 313 -5.80 -19.97 5.49
CA PRO A 313 -6.00 -20.96 4.44
C PRO A 313 -4.76 -21.87 4.23
N ILE A 314 -4.99 -23.18 4.06
CA ILE A 314 -3.97 -24.24 3.91
C ILE A 314 -2.97 -23.92 2.78
N GLY A 315 -1.67 -23.95 3.09
CA GLY A 315 -0.57 -23.70 2.14
C GLY A 315 0.39 -22.56 2.53
N VAL A 316 0.32 -22.06 3.76
CA VAL A 316 1.26 -21.06 4.29
C VAL A 316 2.57 -21.76 4.71
N ASP A 317 3.54 -21.83 3.80
CA ASP A 317 4.91 -22.29 4.09
C ASP A 317 5.72 -21.16 4.77
N SER A 318 5.40 -20.77 6.02
CA SER A 318 6.13 -19.70 6.71
C SER A 318 6.66 -20.12 8.08
N GLU A 319 7.96 -19.89 8.30
CA GLU A 319 8.67 -20.06 9.57
C GLU A 319 8.87 -18.72 10.32
N CYS A 320 8.25 -17.61 9.89
CA CYS A 320 8.44 -16.29 10.49
C CYS A 320 7.13 -15.51 10.59
N LEU A 321 6.72 -15.17 11.81
CA LEU A 321 5.57 -14.30 12.02
C LEU A 321 5.87 -12.82 11.87
N SER A 322 4.80 -12.10 11.55
CA SER A 322 4.75 -10.77 10.98
C SER A 322 3.75 -9.89 11.77
N PRO A 323 3.95 -8.57 11.79
CA PRO A 323 3.21 -7.65 12.67
C PRO A 323 1.70 -7.54 12.36
N VAL A 324 0.91 -7.16 13.37
CA VAL A 324 -0.51 -6.80 13.21
C VAL A 324 -0.59 -5.37 12.67
N LEU A 325 -1.00 -5.22 11.41
CA LEU A 325 -0.89 -3.94 10.71
C LEU A 325 -2.09 -3.00 10.91
N GLY A 326 -3.20 -3.46 11.48
CA GLY A 326 -4.36 -2.59 11.70
C GLY A 326 -5.60 -3.32 12.21
N PHE A 327 -6.55 -2.55 12.74
CA PHE A 327 -7.78 -3.06 13.33
C PHE A 327 -9.03 -2.37 12.75
N ALA A 328 -10.00 -3.19 12.32
CA ALA A 328 -11.27 -2.77 11.78
C ALA A 328 -12.35 -2.85 12.88
N GLU A 329 -12.46 -1.81 13.71
CA GLU A 329 -13.34 -1.79 14.91
C GLU A 329 -14.75 -2.30 14.64
N GLY A 330 -15.45 -1.74 13.65
CA GLY A 330 -16.85 -2.08 13.36
C GLY A 330 -17.06 -3.50 12.83
N ALA A 331 -16.00 -4.14 12.32
CA ALA A 331 -16.04 -5.51 11.79
C ALA A 331 -15.38 -6.53 12.74
N ASN A 332 -14.78 -6.06 13.84
CA ASN A 332 -13.95 -6.85 14.75
C ASN A 332 -12.95 -7.77 14.02
N ALA A 333 -12.18 -7.17 13.11
CA ALA A 333 -11.22 -7.87 12.28
C ALA A 333 -9.85 -7.18 12.32
N ILE A 334 -8.78 -7.97 12.31
CA ILE A 334 -7.40 -7.48 12.24
C ILE A 334 -6.76 -7.84 10.91
N PHE A 335 -5.73 -7.10 10.54
CA PHE A 335 -4.88 -7.42 9.41
C PHE A 335 -3.54 -7.95 9.89
N VAL A 336 -3.21 -9.18 9.49
CA VAL A 336 -1.98 -9.85 9.85
C VAL A 336 -1.19 -10.11 8.57
N LYS A 337 0.05 -9.65 8.56
CA LYS A 337 0.98 -9.89 7.47
C LYS A 337 1.61 -11.28 7.61
N THR A 338 2.06 -11.86 6.50
CA THR A 338 3.05 -12.94 6.45
C THR A 338 4.11 -12.58 5.41
N ASP A 339 5.16 -13.39 5.26
CA ASP A 339 6.23 -13.17 4.27
C ASP A 339 5.73 -13.05 2.81
N SER A 340 4.53 -13.53 2.52
CA SER A 340 4.00 -13.63 1.16
C SER A 340 2.68 -12.92 0.94
N SER A 341 1.88 -12.74 2.00
CA SER A 341 0.48 -12.34 1.85
C SER A 341 -0.01 -11.52 3.04
N LEU A 342 -1.02 -10.71 2.79
CA LEU A 342 -1.80 -10.03 3.82
C LEU A 342 -3.10 -10.80 4.05
N PHE A 343 -3.39 -11.10 5.31
CA PHE A 343 -4.62 -11.77 5.72
C PHE A 343 -5.48 -10.86 6.58
N MET A 344 -6.79 -10.97 6.41
CA MET A 344 -7.77 -10.42 7.33
C MET A 344 -8.29 -11.54 8.21
N ILE A 345 -8.29 -11.34 9.52
CA ILE A 345 -8.78 -12.32 10.50
C ILE A 345 -9.94 -11.71 11.27
N LYS A 346 -11.10 -12.35 11.22
CA LYS A 346 -12.25 -11.99 12.05
C LYS A 346 -12.07 -12.59 13.44
N LEU A 347 -11.89 -11.76 14.45
CA LEU A 347 -11.52 -12.20 15.80
C LEU A 347 -12.61 -13.04 16.47
N GLN A 348 -13.89 -12.79 16.20
CA GLN A 348 -14.99 -13.56 16.82
C GLN A 348 -15.15 -14.96 16.23
N SER A 349 -15.00 -15.10 14.91
CA SER A 349 -15.18 -16.38 14.22
C SER A 349 -13.89 -17.15 14.05
N GLU A 350 -12.74 -16.53 14.32
CA GLU A 350 -11.39 -17.08 14.08
C GLU A 350 -11.25 -17.61 12.64
N GLN A 351 -11.69 -16.78 11.69
CA GLN A 351 -11.61 -17.11 10.26
C GLN A 351 -10.71 -16.11 9.55
N GLY A 352 -9.72 -16.62 8.84
CA GLY A 352 -8.79 -15.86 8.01
C GLY A 352 -9.15 -15.92 6.53
N GLU A 353 -9.04 -14.79 5.85
CA GLU A 353 -9.09 -14.73 4.39
C GLU A 353 -7.87 -13.98 3.84
N LYS A 354 -7.31 -14.48 2.73
CA LYS A 354 -6.22 -13.78 2.02
C LYS A 354 -6.81 -12.56 1.32
N VAL A 355 -6.20 -11.40 1.54
CA VAL A 355 -6.63 -10.13 0.94
C VAL A 355 -5.80 -9.81 -0.29
N CYS A 356 -4.48 -9.79 -0.16
CA CYS A 356 -3.56 -9.54 -1.27
C CYS A 356 -2.18 -10.18 -1.00
N ASP A 357 -1.29 -10.09 -1.97
CA ASP A 357 0.13 -10.42 -1.75
C ASP A 357 0.78 -9.35 -0.85
N ASP A 358 1.85 -9.72 -0.15
CA ASP A 358 2.59 -8.76 0.66
C ASP A 358 3.26 -7.71 -0.23
N HIS A 359 3.18 -6.47 0.22
CA HIS A 359 3.71 -5.31 -0.45
C HIS A 359 4.63 -4.47 0.43
N GLY A 360 4.91 -4.91 1.67
CA GLY A 360 5.72 -4.15 2.62
C GLY A 360 4.93 -3.11 3.40
N PHE A 361 3.62 -3.30 3.57
CA PHE A 361 2.79 -2.38 4.35
C PHE A 361 3.27 -2.24 5.80
N CYS A 362 3.08 -1.05 6.37
CA CYS A 362 3.43 -0.69 7.73
C CYS A 362 2.19 -0.64 8.64
N ASN A 363 1.37 0.41 8.54
CA ASN A 363 0.05 0.50 9.16
C ASN A 363 -1.03 0.53 8.08
N LEU A 364 -2.17 -0.09 8.36
CA LEU A 364 -3.34 -0.13 7.49
C LEU A 364 -4.50 0.55 8.19
N ILE A 365 -5.21 1.40 7.45
CA ILE A 365 -6.42 2.08 7.94
C ILE A 365 -7.65 1.42 7.27
N PRO A 366 -8.37 0.52 7.98
CA PRO A 366 -9.48 -0.21 7.39
C PRO A 366 -10.70 0.68 7.16
N VAL A 367 -11.33 0.55 5.99
CA VAL A 367 -12.57 1.26 5.66
C VAL A 367 -13.75 0.35 5.93
N VAL A 368 -14.44 0.59 7.04
CA VAL A 368 -15.59 -0.21 7.49
C VAL A 368 -16.89 0.55 7.26
N SER A 369 -17.73 0.08 6.33
CA SER A 369 -19.02 0.71 6.03
C SER A 369 -19.91 -0.21 5.20
N PHE A 370 -21.23 -0.02 5.32
CA PHE A 370 -22.16 -0.52 4.31
C PHE A 370 -22.03 0.30 3.03
N TYR A 371 -21.71 -0.36 1.92
CA TYR A 371 -21.61 0.32 0.64
C TYR A 371 -22.99 0.62 0.07
N THR A 372 -23.22 1.89 -0.26
CA THR A 372 -24.38 2.33 -1.04
C THR A 372 -23.89 3.27 -2.14
N PRO A 373 -24.18 3.00 -3.42
CA PRO A 373 -23.73 3.88 -4.50
C PRO A 373 -24.20 5.32 -4.26
N HIS A 374 -23.33 6.31 -4.53
CA HIS A 374 -23.67 7.72 -4.46
C HIS A 374 -23.62 8.38 -5.83
N SER A 375 -24.52 9.35 -6.08
CA SER A 375 -24.72 9.97 -7.40
C SER A 375 -23.52 10.80 -7.90
N ARG A 376 -22.49 11.05 -7.07
CA ARG A 376 -21.32 11.87 -7.40
C ARG A 376 -20.17 11.10 -8.06
N LEU A 377 -20.28 9.80 -8.29
CA LEU A 377 -19.36 9.08 -9.17
C LEU A 377 -19.59 9.52 -10.62
N GLN A 378 -19.09 10.71 -10.97
CA GLN A 378 -18.92 11.12 -12.36
C GLN A 378 -17.85 10.22 -12.96
N VAL A 379 -18.30 9.23 -13.74
CA VAL A 379 -17.47 8.65 -14.79
C VAL A 379 -17.01 9.82 -15.67
N PRO A 380 -15.71 9.99 -15.99
CA PRO A 380 -15.27 11.01 -16.92
C PRO A 380 -16.04 10.87 -18.23
N GLY A 381 -16.86 11.88 -18.54
CA GLY A 381 -17.63 11.95 -19.77
C GLY A 381 -16.68 12.12 -20.95
N GLY A 382 -16.36 11.02 -21.62
CA GLY A 382 -15.85 11.02 -22.99
C GLY A 382 -17.04 11.00 -23.95
N GLU A 383 -17.18 12.07 -24.72
CA GLU A 383 -18.22 12.26 -25.72
C GLU A 383 -18.31 11.09 -26.72
N HIS A 384 -19.54 10.72 -27.06
CA HIS A 384 -19.84 9.80 -28.13
C HIS A 384 -19.43 10.39 -29.49
N HIS A 385 -18.29 9.95 -30.01
CA HIS A 385 -18.06 9.84 -31.45
C HIS A 385 -17.51 8.44 -31.75
N GLY A 386 -18.38 7.53 -32.17
CA GLY A 386 -17.95 6.25 -32.69
C GLY A 386 -17.36 6.38 -34.09
N PRO A 387 -16.37 5.54 -34.42
CA PRO A 387 -16.29 4.90 -35.72
C PRO A 387 -16.66 3.42 -35.57
N ALA A 388 -17.44 2.93 -36.53
CA ALA A 388 -17.89 1.56 -36.61
C ALA A 388 -16.73 0.55 -36.52
N ALA A 389 -16.92 -0.49 -35.71
CA ALA A 389 -16.02 -1.64 -35.66
C ALA A 389 -16.00 -2.36 -37.04
N PRO A 390 -14.83 -2.75 -37.58
CA PRO A 390 -14.78 -3.62 -38.74
C PRO A 390 -15.11 -5.07 -38.34
N PRO A 391 -15.66 -5.89 -39.25
CA PRO A 391 -16.08 -7.24 -38.92
C PRO A 391 -14.88 -8.15 -38.67
N LEU A 392 -14.93 -8.88 -37.55
CA LEU A 392 -13.99 -9.94 -37.20
C LEU A 392 -14.08 -11.08 -38.23
N ASN A 393 -13.15 -11.09 -39.18
CA ASN A 393 -12.85 -12.28 -39.98
C ASN A 393 -11.98 -13.23 -39.15
N LEU A 394 -12.59 -14.31 -38.66
CA LEU A 394 -11.91 -15.48 -38.14
C LEU A 394 -11.14 -16.18 -39.28
N LEU A 395 -9.86 -15.85 -39.44
CA LEU A 395 -8.92 -16.70 -40.16
C LEU A 395 -8.30 -17.70 -39.19
N ARG A 396 -8.90 -18.90 -39.18
CA ARG A 396 -8.38 -20.12 -38.54
C ARG A 396 -6.98 -20.42 -39.08
N ARG A 397 -5.95 -20.36 -38.22
CA ARG A 397 -4.62 -20.95 -38.49
C ARG A 397 -4.11 -21.71 -37.26
N GLY A 398 -4.14 -23.05 -37.34
CA GLY A 398 -3.36 -24.03 -36.59
C GLY A 398 -3.20 -23.87 -35.06
N GLY A 399 -4.14 -24.40 -34.28
CA GLY A 399 -4.15 -24.34 -32.79
C GLY A 399 -3.15 -25.24 -32.03
N GLN A 400 -2.05 -25.67 -32.65
CA GLN A 400 -1.05 -26.51 -31.97
C GLN A 400 0.32 -25.84 -31.90
N GLN A 401 0.62 -24.95 -32.85
CA GLN A 401 1.82 -24.11 -32.83
C GLN A 401 1.65 -22.93 -31.85
N VAL A 402 0.50 -22.23 -31.91
CA VAL A 402 0.19 -21.07 -31.05
C VAL A 402 0.15 -21.44 -29.57
N ALA A 403 -0.42 -22.61 -29.24
CA ALA A 403 -0.48 -23.10 -27.85
C ALA A 403 0.88 -23.54 -27.29
N TRP A 404 1.83 -23.95 -28.14
CA TRP A 404 3.22 -24.22 -27.74
C TRP A 404 4.03 -22.92 -27.63
N GLU A 405 3.75 -21.94 -28.47
CA GLU A 405 4.40 -20.61 -28.49
C GLU A 405 3.96 -19.74 -27.28
N GLU A 406 2.67 -19.74 -26.92
CA GLU A 406 2.14 -19.04 -25.73
C GLU A 406 2.69 -19.64 -24.43
N LYS A 407 2.70 -20.98 -24.28
CA LYS A 407 3.32 -21.65 -23.13
C LYS A 407 4.82 -21.40 -23.02
N SER A 408 5.50 -21.21 -24.15
CA SER A 408 6.92 -20.87 -24.18
C SER A 408 7.16 -19.45 -23.66
N LEU A 409 6.30 -18.48 -24.02
CA LEU A 409 6.39 -17.11 -23.51
C LEU A 409 6.06 -17.00 -22.02
N GLU A 410 5.05 -17.73 -21.54
CA GLU A 410 4.75 -17.84 -20.11
C GLU A 410 5.96 -18.37 -19.35
N TRP A 411 6.62 -19.41 -19.87
CA TRP A 411 7.85 -19.94 -19.28
C TRP A 411 9.00 -18.93 -19.30
N ALA A 412 9.12 -18.14 -20.36
CA ALA A 412 10.10 -17.06 -20.42
C ALA A 412 9.83 -15.94 -19.40
N GLN A 413 8.57 -15.70 -19.04
CA GLN A 413 8.21 -14.77 -17.97
C GLN A 413 8.57 -15.37 -16.59
N VAL A 414 8.26 -16.64 -16.35
CA VAL A 414 8.67 -17.34 -15.11
C VAL A 414 10.19 -17.32 -14.91
N LEU A 415 10.96 -17.55 -15.97
CA LEU A 415 12.43 -17.46 -15.93
C LEU A 415 12.90 -16.03 -15.66
N PHE A 416 12.24 -15.02 -16.24
CA PHE A 416 12.57 -13.62 -15.97
C PHE A 416 12.34 -13.27 -14.48
N ASP A 417 11.21 -13.68 -13.91
CA ASP A 417 10.88 -13.40 -12.50
C ASP A 417 11.81 -14.15 -11.53
N LYS A 418 12.18 -15.40 -11.86
CA LYS A 418 13.24 -16.13 -11.14
C LYS A 418 14.58 -15.40 -11.19
N GLY A 419 14.92 -14.82 -12.34
CA GLY A 419 16.12 -14.00 -12.48
C GLY A 419 16.10 -12.76 -11.58
N CYS A 420 14.96 -12.07 -11.50
CA CYS A 420 14.77 -10.92 -10.61
C CYS A 420 14.87 -11.32 -9.13
N LYS A 421 14.26 -12.44 -8.73
CA LYS A 421 14.39 -12.97 -7.36
C LYS A 421 15.86 -13.29 -7.02
N ALA A 422 16.60 -13.93 -7.92
CA ALA A 422 18.01 -14.24 -7.72
C ALA A 422 18.90 -12.97 -7.61
N ILE A 423 18.54 -11.84 -8.24
CA ILE A 423 19.22 -10.56 -8.01
C ILE A 423 19.05 -10.09 -6.56
N ASN A 424 17.84 -10.18 -5.99
CA ASN A 424 17.57 -9.76 -4.60
C ASN A 424 18.32 -10.63 -3.58
N GLU A 425 18.48 -11.92 -3.88
CA GLU A 425 19.24 -12.89 -3.08
C GLU A 425 20.77 -12.77 -3.29
N LYS A 426 21.24 -11.80 -4.10
CA LYS A 426 22.66 -11.59 -4.46
C LYS A 426 23.31 -12.81 -5.15
N ASP A 427 22.49 -13.64 -5.80
CA ASP A 427 22.90 -14.78 -6.62
C ASP A 427 22.92 -14.40 -8.12
N PHE A 428 23.92 -13.60 -8.47
CA PHE A 428 24.06 -13.06 -9.83
C PHE A 428 24.35 -14.13 -10.89
N ALA A 429 24.88 -15.30 -10.51
CA ALA A 429 25.14 -16.40 -11.44
C ALA A 429 23.83 -17.08 -11.86
N ASN A 430 22.94 -17.35 -10.89
CA ASN A 430 21.62 -17.89 -11.20
C ASN A 430 20.73 -16.86 -11.90
N ALA A 431 20.81 -15.58 -11.52
CA ALA A 431 20.14 -14.51 -12.23
C ALA A 431 20.53 -14.46 -13.72
N ALA A 432 21.84 -14.49 -14.02
CA ALA A 432 22.36 -14.48 -15.38
C ALA A 432 21.88 -15.69 -16.21
N ASN A 433 21.86 -16.89 -15.62
CA ASN A 433 21.34 -18.09 -16.29
C ASN A 433 19.84 -17.97 -16.60
N CYS A 434 19.04 -17.51 -15.62
CA CYS A 434 17.60 -17.33 -15.79
C CYS A 434 17.28 -16.31 -16.88
N PHE A 435 17.97 -15.17 -16.91
CA PHE A 435 17.76 -14.17 -17.96
C PHE A 435 18.25 -14.63 -19.33
N ARG A 436 19.36 -15.37 -19.41
CA ARG A 436 19.82 -15.98 -20.67
C ARG A 436 18.75 -16.90 -21.26
N ASP A 437 18.17 -17.76 -20.43
CA ASP A 437 17.21 -18.76 -20.87
C ASP A 437 15.85 -18.11 -21.21
N ALA A 438 15.42 -17.10 -20.44
CA ALA A 438 14.27 -16.25 -20.78
C ALA A 438 14.48 -15.50 -22.11
N LEU A 439 15.67 -14.92 -22.30
CA LEU A 439 16.03 -14.16 -23.49
C LEU A 439 16.02 -15.04 -24.73
N LYS A 440 16.56 -16.26 -24.65
CA LYS A 440 16.56 -17.23 -25.74
C LYS A 440 15.16 -17.50 -26.26
N ILE A 441 14.19 -17.66 -25.36
CA ILE A 441 12.79 -17.89 -25.73
C ILE A 441 12.16 -16.63 -26.33
N ARG A 442 12.36 -15.46 -25.71
CA ARG A 442 11.79 -14.18 -26.19
C ARG A 442 12.34 -13.80 -27.55
N VAL A 443 13.63 -14.00 -27.79
CA VAL A 443 14.29 -13.77 -29.09
C VAL A 443 13.75 -14.71 -30.16
N GLN A 444 13.58 -16.00 -29.84
CA GLN A 444 13.02 -16.97 -30.77
C GLN A 444 11.58 -16.61 -31.18
N HIS A 445 10.82 -15.99 -30.27
CA HIS A 445 9.43 -15.62 -30.50
C HIS A 445 9.27 -14.24 -31.18
N TYR A 446 9.92 -13.21 -30.65
CA TYR A 446 9.74 -11.82 -31.09
C TYR A 446 10.81 -11.31 -32.07
N GLY A 447 11.98 -11.96 -32.10
CA GLY A 447 13.17 -11.51 -32.81
C GLY A 447 14.16 -10.73 -31.94
N ASP A 448 15.42 -10.67 -32.38
CA ASP A 448 16.56 -10.13 -31.62
C ASP A 448 16.44 -8.66 -31.20
N LEU A 449 15.69 -7.85 -31.97
CA LEU A 449 15.61 -6.40 -31.80
C LEU A 449 14.18 -5.90 -31.53
N ALA A 450 13.33 -6.79 -31.01
CA ALA A 450 11.96 -6.47 -30.65
C ALA A 450 11.87 -5.75 -29.29
N PRO A 451 10.96 -4.76 -29.13
CA PRO A 451 10.77 -4.04 -27.87
C PRO A 451 10.53 -4.95 -26.65
N GLN A 452 9.86 -6.08 -26.86
CA GLN A 452 9.53 -7.08 -25.83
C GLN A 452 10.76 -7.77 -25.22
N CYS A 453 11.92 -7.69 -25.87
CA CYS A 453 13.18 -8.24 -25.39
C CYS A 453 14.02 -7.22 -24.59
N ALA A 454 13.71 -5.92 -24.66
CA ALA A 454 14.55 -4.84 -24.13
C ALA A 454 14.86 -4.99 -22.64
N SER A 455 13.84 -5.24 -21.83
CA SER A 455 13.97 -5.44 -20.39
C SER A 455 14.80 -6.67 -20.03
N THR A 456 14.68 -7.75 -20.80
CA THR A 456 15.48 -8.98 -20.59
C THR A 456 16.94 -8.77 -20.97
N PHE A 457 17.24 -8.05 -22.06
CA PHE A 457 18.61 -7.65 -22.38
C PHE A 457 19.22 -6.76 -21.28
N TYR A 458 18.47 -5.79 -20.78
CA TYR A 458 18.91 -4.92 -19.70
C TYR A 458 19.21 -5.69 -18.40
N CYS A 459 18.23 -6.44 -17.88
CA CYS A 459 18.40 -7.20 -16.64
C CYS A 459 19.52 -8.26 -16.74
N TYR A 460 19.66 -8.90 -17.91
CA TYR A 460 20.76 -9.84 -18.14
C TYR A 460 22.12 -9.15 -18.08
N GLY A 461 22.28 -8.00 -18.74
CA GLY A 461 23.51 -7.22 -18.72
C GLY A 461 23.87 -6.71 -17.31
N CYS A 462 22.88 -6.26 -16.54
CA CYS A 462 23.08 -5.86 -15.14
C CYS A 462 23.53 -7.04 -14.25
N ALA A 463 22.94 -8.22 -14.43
CA ALA A 463 23.34 -9.42 -13.68
C ALA A 463 24.78 -9.85 -13.98
N LEU A 464 25.19 -9.80 -15.25
CA LEU A 464 26.57 -10.09 -15.67
C LEU A 464 27.57 -9.04 -15.12
N LEU A 465 27.20 -7.76 -15.16
CA LEU A 465 28.00 -6.69 -14.57
C LEU A 465 28.20 -6.91 -13.07
N ALA A 466 27.13 -7.21 -12.33
CA ALA A 466 27.17 -7.49 -10.89
C ALA A 466 28.02 -8.74 -10.56
N LYS A 467 27.93 -9.78 -11.38
CA LYS A 467 28.76 -10.99 -11.29
C LYS A 467 30.25 -10.67 -11.44
N ALA A 468 30.62 -9.86 -12.43
CA ALA A 468 32.00 -9.39 -12.62
C ALA A 468 32.51 -8.50 -11.46
N ARG A 469 31.61 -7.80 -10.73
CA ARG A 469 31.98 -7.04 -9.51
C ARG A 469 32.34 -7.94 -8.32
N LYS A 470 31.66 -9.07 -8.19
CA LYS A 470 31.86 -9.99 -7.06
C LYS A 470 33.17 -10.78 -7.19
N ALA A 471 33.59 -11.08 -8.41
CA ALA A 471 34.86 -11.76 -8.69
C ALA A 471 36.09 -10.88 -8.39
N THR A 472 35.95 -9.55 -8.51
CA THR A 472 37.02 -8.57 -8.25
C THR A 472 37.24 -8.23 -6.76
N ASN A 473 36.33 -8.64 -5.85
CA ASN A 473 36.41 -8.37 -4.40
C ASN A 473 36.21 -9.64 -3.53
N PRO A 474 37.21 -10.53 -3.38
CA PRO A 474 37.11 -11.65 -2.45
C PRO A 474 37.84 -11.35 -1.12
N SER A 475 37.16 -10.81 -0.11
CA SER A 475 37.59 -10.99 1.30
C SER A 475 36.50 -10.67 2.33
N GLY A 476 36.26 -11.61 3.25
CA GLY A 476 35.44 -11.39 4.46
C GLY A 476 34.75 -12.62 5.10
N ALA A 477 35.50 -13.68 5.45
CA ALA A 477 35.20 -14.75 6.46
C ALA A 477 34.01 -15.74 6.20
N ASN A 478 34.00 -17.02 6.60
CA ASN A 478 35.00 -17.99 7.10
C ASN A 478 34.45 -19.45 6.99
N LEU A 479 35.32 -20.38 6.56
CA LEU A 479 35.53 -21.80 6.92
C LEU A 479 34.38 -22.75 7.38
N HIS A 480 34.13 -23.81 6.59
CA HIS A 480 34.13 -25.28 6.90
C HIS A 480 33.89 -26.00 5.54
N GLY A 481 34.56 -27.04 5.03
CA GLY A 481 35.67 -27.91 5.44
C GLY A 481 35.94 -28.93 4.31
N LYS A 482 37.23 -29.13 3.96
CA LYS A 482 37.90 -30.24 3.23
C LYS A 482 37.54 -30.58 1.75
N GLY A 483 38.56 -30.54 0.87
CA GLY A 483 38.69 -31.51 -0.23
C GLY A 483 39.31 -31.14 -1.59
N GLN A 484 40.48 -30.48 -1.64
CA GLN A 484 41.59 -30.63 -2.62
C GLN A 484 41.38 -30.77 -4.17
N LYS A 485 42.01 -29.82 -4.91
CA LYS A 485 42.57 -29.82 -6.31
C LYS A 485 41.57 -29.86 -7.49
N ASP A 486 41.63 -29.04 -8.54
CA ASP A 486 42.70 -28.33 -9.30
C ASP A 486 42.25 -26.89 -9.64
N GLY A 487 43.08 -25.84 -9.71
CA GLY A 487 44.12 -25.63 -10.72
C GLY A 487 43.58 -24.92 -11.99
N ASN A 488 43.72 -23.58 -12.03
CA ASN A 488 43.89 -22.73 -13.24
C ASN A 488 42.71 -21.85 -13.77
N MET A 489 43.07 -20.60 -14.10
CA MET A 489 42.38 -19.51 -14.84
C MET A 489 41.11 -18.85 -14.26
N THR A 490 41.27 -17.83 -13.42
CA THR A 490 40.20 -16.86 -13.07
C THR A 490 40.28 -15.53 -13.82
N GLY A 491 41.35 -15.25 -14.56
CA GLY A 491 41.48 -14.00 -15.35
C GLY A 491 40.64 -13.96 -16.64
N ASP A 492 40.43 -15.11 -17.28
CA ASP A 492 39.76 -15.20 -18.60
C ASP A 492 38.21 -15.14 -18.52
N ARG A 493 37.62 -15.42 -17.36
CA ARG A 493 36.16 -15.49 -17.20
C ARG A 493 35.51 -14.14 -16.91
N ASP A 494 36.23 -13.27 -16.21
CA ASP A 494 35.71 -11.97 -15.78
C ASP A 494 35.64 -10.97 -16.95
N ASP A 495 36.64 -10.99 -17.85
CA ASP A 495 36.62 -10.19 -19.09
C ASP A 495 35.51 -10.68 -20.04
N SER A 496 35.26 -11.99 -20.11
CA SER A 496 34.19 -12.59 -20.91
C SER A 496 32.79 -12.19 -20.42
N ASP A 497 32.56 -12.17 -19.10
CA ASP A 497 31.28 -11.74 -18.52
C ASP A 497 31.06 -10.22 -18.71
N LEU A 498 32.12 -9.40 -18.62
CA LEU A 498 32.05 -7.95 -18.82
C LEU A 498 31.79 -7.58 -20.30
N ASP A 499 32.44 -8.26 -21.25
CA ASP A 499 32.19 -8.09 -22.69
C ASP A 499 30.76 -8.51 -23.06
N LEU A 500 30.27 -9.60 -22.47
CA LEU A 500 28.90 -10.05 -22.66
C LEU A 500 27.90 -9.06 -22.05
N ALA A 501 28.17 -8.51 -20.87
CA ALA A 501 27.35 -7.48 -20.23
C ALA A 501 27.23 -6.24 -21.13
N TRP A 502 28.36 -5.77 -21.70
CA TRP A 502 28.38 -4.66 -22.64
C TRP A 502 27.50 -4.93 -23.86
N LYS A 503 27.63 -6.13 -24.45
CA LYS A 503 26.85 -6.55 -25.62
C LYS A 503 25.35 -6.57 -25.34
N MET A 504 24.93 -7.10 -24.18
CA MET A 504 23.51 -7.15 -23.79
C MET A 504 22.95 -5.74 -23.58
N LEU A 505 23.65 -4.87 -22.85
CA LEU A 505 23.20 -3.50 -22.60
C LEU A 505 23.20 -2.63 -23.85
N ASN A 506 24.17 -2.80 -24.75
CA ASN A 506 24.18 -2.08 -26.02
C ASN A 506 23.02 -2.53 -26.92
N THR A 507 22.65 -3.83 -26.88
CA THR A 507 21.47 -4.34 -27.58
C THR A 507 20.18 -3.74 -27.01
N ALA A 508 20.04 -3.68 -25.67
CA ALA A 508 18.92 -2.98 -25.02
C ALA A 508 18.85 -1.50 -25.45
N ARG A 509 19.99 -0.79 -25.48
CA ARG A 509 20.07 0.60 -25.94
C ARG A 509 19.56 0.75 -27.37
N VAL A 510 20.00 -0.11 -28.29
CA VAL A 510 19.55 -0.09 -29.70
C VAL A 510 18.05 -0.34 -29.83
N ILE A 511 17.47 -1.20 -28.99
CA ILE A 511 16.02 -1.48 -28.99
C ILE A 511 15.24 -0.25 -28.49
N VAL A 512 15.63 0.30 -27.35
CA VAL A 512 14.91 1.43 -26.71
C VAL A 512 15.13 2.74 -27.50
N ALA A 513 16.24 2.89 -28.22
CA ALA A 513 16.49 4.02 -29.11
C ALA A 513 15.52 4.11 -30.30
N LYS A 514 14.81 3.02 -30.65
CA LYS A 514 13.77 3.04 -31.69
C LYS A 514 12.50 3.77 -31.26
N SER A 515 12.26 3.93 -29.95
CA SER A 515 11.18 4.78 -29.44
C SER A 515 11.67 6.24 -29.33
N PRO A 516 10.90 7.24 -29.79
CA PRO A 516 11.26 8.64 -29.61
C PRO A 516 11.11 9.12 -28.16
N ASP A 517 10.43 8.37 -27.30
CA ASP A 517 10.11 8.79 -25.94
C ASP A 517 11.36 8.87 -25.07
N LYS A 518 11.52 9.98 -24.35
CA LYS A 518 12.51 10.08 -23.26
C LYS A 518 11.94 9.30 -22.08
N THR A 519 12.69 8.31 -21.58
CA THR A 519 12.24 7.44 -20.48
C THR A 519 13.37 7.19 -19.49
N MET A 520 13.03 6.93 -18.23
CA MET A 520 14.00 6.55 -17.20
C MET A 520 14.73 5.24 -17.54
N GLU A 521 14.10 4.37 -18.34
CA GLU A 521 14.72 3.15 -18.85
C GLU A 521 15.96 3.44 -19.71
N LYS A 522 15.90 4.45 -20.60
CA LYS A 522 17.05 4.90 -21.40
C LYS A 522 18.20 5.39 -20.52
N VAL A 523 17.86 6.19 -19.50
CA VAL A 523 18.82 6.72 -18.53
C VAL A 523 19.53 5.57 -17.80
N ASN A 524 18.79 4.59 -17.30
CA ASN A 524 19.35 3.45 -16.57
C ASN A 524 20.27 2.57 -17.44
N ILE A 525 19.91 2.37 -18.73
CA ILE A 525 20.74 1.63 -19.69
C ILE A 525 22.06 2.38 -19.95
N LEU A 526 21.99 3.70 -20.16
CA LEU A 526 23.16 4.54 -20.42
C LEU A 526 24.11 4.59 -19.21
N ASN A 527 23.58 4.75 -18.00
CA ASN A 527 24.38 4.69 -16.77
C ASN A 527 25.07 3.33 -16.59
N SER A 528 24.37 2.23 -16.91
CA SER A 528 24.96 0.88 -16.85
C SER A 528 26.07 0.68 -17.89
N LEU A 529 25.92 1.25 -19.10
CA LEU A 529 26.95 1.24 -20.14
C LEU A 529 28.16 2.09 -19.75
N ALA A 530 27.94 3.26 -19.15
CA ALA A 530 29.00 4.11 -18.65
C ALA A 530 29.85 3.40 -17.59
N GLN A 531 29.20 2.72 -16.63
CA GLN A 531 29.88 1.92 -15.60
C GLN A 531 30.71 0.76 -16.19
N ILE A 532 30.26 0.15 -17.28
CA ILE A 532 31.03 -0.88 -17.99
C ILE A 532 32.20 -0.27 -18.73
N SER A 533 31.99 0.83 -19.45
CA SER A 533 33.06 1.53 -20.18
C SER A 533 34.16 2.03 -19.23
N MET A 534 33.81 2.56 -18.05
CA MET A 534 34.79 2.90 -17.01
C MET A 534 35.62 1.68 -16.58
N ARG A 535 35.01 0.50 -16.46
CA ARG A 535 35.71 -0.75 -16.09
C ARG A 535 36.58 -1.32 -17.21
N ARG A 536 36.26 -1.01 -18.47
CA ARG A 536 37.06 -1.36 -19.65
C ARG A 536 38.12 -0.30 -19.96
N GLU A 537 38.32 0.67 -19.06
CA GLU A 537 39.23 1.81 -19.23
C GLU A 537 38.94 2.69 -20.46
N ASP A 538 37.71 2.62 -20.98
CA ASP A 538 37.21 3.43 -22.09
C ASP A 538 36.48 4.67 -21.53
N THR A 539 37.26 5.63 -21.06
CA THR A 539 36.74 6.85 -20.42
C THR A 539 35.95 7.72 -21.39
N ASP A 540 36.36 7.76 -22.65
CA ASP A 540 35.70 8.59 -23.68
C ASP A 540 34.27 8.11 -23.93
N SER A 541 34.06 6.80 -24.10
CA SER A 541 32.71 6.24 -24.23
C SER A 541 31.90 6.40 -22.95
N ALA A 542 32.53 6.23 -21.77
CA ALA A 542 31.84 6.39 -20.49
C ALA A 542 31.29 7.80 -20.29
N ILE A 543 32.10 8.81 -20.59
CA ILE A 543 31.71 10.22 -20.54
C ILE A 543 30.56 10.49 -21.54
N GLY A 544 30.66 9.96 -22.76
CA GLY A 544 29.60 10.08 -23.75
C GLY A 544 28.25 9.54 -23.27
N TYR A 545 28.24 8.37 -22.62
CA TYR A 545 27.01 7.78 -22.07
C TYR A 545 26.42 8.58 -20.90
N TYR A 546 27.26 9.13 -20.01
CA TYR A 546 26.76 9.99 -18.92
C TYR A 546 26.14 11.29 -19.44
N PHE A 547 26.75 11.93 -20.44
CA PHE A 547 26.16 13.13 -21.07
C PHE A 547 24.84 12.82 -21.78
N GLU A 548 24.73 11.69 -22.47
CA GLU A 548 23.49 11.27 -23.09
C GLU A 548 22.40 10.97 -22.03
N ALA A 549 22.78 10.36 -20.91
CA ALA A 549 21.87 10.10 -19.78
C ALA A 549 21.37 11.41 -19.14
N LEU A 550 22.27 12.37 -18.95
CA LEU A 550 21.98 13.67 -18.34
C LEU A 550 21.02 14.48 -19.22
N ALA A 551 21.30 14.54 -20.52
CA ALA A 551 20.42 15.22 -21.48
C ALA A 551 19.01 14.63 -21.46
N ILE A 552 18.84 13.31 -21.30
CA ILE A 552 17.52 12.68 -21.17
C ILE A 552 16.90 13.01 -19.81
N LEU A 553 17.68 13.00 -18.73
CA LEU A 553 17.23 13.26 -17.37
C LEU A 553 16.72 14.71 -17.18
N GLU A 554 17.40 15.70 -17.75
CA GLU A 554 17.00 17.12 -17.74
C GLU A 554 15.61 17.36 -18.35
N HIS A 555 15.17 16.51 -19.28
CA HIS A 555 13.82 16.58 -19.84
C HIS A 555 12.77 15.83 -19.03
N LEU A 556 13.19 14.89 -18.19
CA LEU A 556 12.29 14.04 -17.40
C LEU A 556 12.03 14.61 -16.01
N VAL A 557 12.87 15.54 -15.56
CA VAL A 557 12.96 15.91 -14.16
C VAL A 557 13.19 17.43 -14.04
N ARG A 558 12.65 18.07 -13.00
CA ARG A 558 12.92 19.50 -12.74
C ARG A 558 14.42 19.73 -12.48
N PRO A 559 14.99 20.89 -12.87
CA PRO A 559 16.42 21.19 -12.75
C PRO A 559 17.01 20.97 -11.34
N ASP A 560 16.20 21.07 -10.29
CA ASP A 560 16.63 20.96 -8.89
C ASP A 560 16.55 19.54 -8.31
N ASN A 561 16.44 18.51 -9.16
CA ASN A 561 16.32 17.14 -8.69
C ASN A 561 17.69 16.51 -8.40
N PHE A 562 17.84 15.92 -7.21
CA PHE A 562 19.06 15.26 -6.74
C PHE A 562 19.66 14.25 -7.73
N ARG A 563 18.84 13.59 -8.57
CA ARG A 563 19.32 12.64 -9.58
C ARG A 563 20.12 13.27 -10.71
N ILE A 564 19.99 14.58 -10.93
CA ILE A 564 20.83 15.34 -11.87
C ILE A 564 22.26 15.42 -11.30
N PHE A 565 22.39 15.59 -9.97
CA PHE A 565 23.68 15.65 -9.29
C PHE A 565 24.38 14.29 -9.23
N GLU A 566 23.64 13.18 -9.10
CA GLU A 566 24.21 11.82 -9.12
C GLU A 566 24.79 11.38 -10.49
N GLN A 567 24.44 12.08 -11.57
CA GLN A 567 24.92 11.76 -12.92
C GLN A 567 26.21 12.46 -13.31
N TYR A 568 26.68 13.43 -12.52
CA TYR A 568 28.01 13.96 -12.74
C TYR A 568 29.03 12.86 -12.42
N PRO A 569 29.92 12.50 -13.37
CA PRO A 569 30.89 11.46 -13.13
C PRO A 569 31.74 11.84 -11.91
N PRO A 570 32.07 10.90 -11.02
CA PRO A 570 33.07 11.12 -9.97
C PRO A 570 34.46 11.17 -10.63
N CYS A 571 34.70 12.20 -11.41
CA CYS A 571 36.03 12.57 -11.86
C CYS A 571 36.63 13.41 -10.73
N GLY A 572 37.65 12.86 -10.08
CA GLY A 572 38.42 13.55 -9.06
C GLY A 572 38.84 14.94 -9.52
N ASP A 573 38.82 15.87 -8.57
CA ASP A 573 39.42 17.19 -8.57
C ASP A 573 39.67 17.83 -9.95
N ASN A 574 38.85 18.85 -10.22
CA ASN A 574 38.87 19.79 -11.34
C ASN A 574 37.91 19.43 -12.49
N ILE A 575 36.69 19.94 -12.42
CA ILE A 575 36.21 20.98 -13.34
C ILE A 575 35.19 21.84 -12.55
N VAL A 576 35.72 22.90 -11.94
CA VAL A 576 34.98 24.16 -11.79
C VAL A 576 35.04 24.84 -13.15
N ASN A 577 33.91 25.38 -13.60
CA ASN A 577 33.68 26.12 -14.85
C ASN A 577 33.36 25.26 -16.07
N LEU A 578 32.08 25.23 -16.45
CA LEU A 578 31.58 26.04 -17.58
C LEU A 578 30.06 25.91 -17.73
N VAL A 579 29.40 27.06 -17.49
CA VAL A 579 28.08 27.55 -17.94
C VAL A 579 26.83 26.80 -17.50
#